data_AF-A0A7S7J313-F1
#
_entry.id   AF-A0A7S7J313-F1
#
_cell.length_a   1.000
_cell.length_b   1.000
_cell.length_c   1.000
_cell.angle_alpha   90.00
_cell.angle_beta   90.00
_cell.angle_gamma   90.00
#
_symmetry.space_group_name_H-M   'P 1'
#
loop_
_entity.id
_entity.type
_entity.pdbx_description
1 polymer ?
#
loop_
_entity_poly.entity_id
_entity_poly.type
_entity_poly.pdbx_seq_one_letter_code
_entity_poly.pdbx_strand_id
1 'polypeptide(L)'
;MQEHKRKKKVVRNKFRDGIGDYYKTNRKISQESSEETEKKAPMSSREKTMIIMIIVLLIALVIKSTMLDEVKNLSIDEQNFKTFVDYSVTEQYDGFLERSGILMYRVYDIKIADKDQKGLLRYEDPNTGRPVELIQDVRYRAKVRGYLLWILPIKHLSVTAEIEK
;
A
#
# COMPACT_ATOMS: atom_id res chain seq x y z
N MET A 1 8.13 68.59 65.38
CA MET A 1 8.88 67.53 64.66
C MET A 1 7.87 66.59 64.02
N GLN A 2 7.74 66.57 62.69
CA GLN A 2 6.89 65.58 61.99
C GLN A 2 7.78 64.66 61.16
N GLU A 3 7.69 63.36 61.45
CA GLU A 3 8.52 62.31 60.87
C GLU A 3 7.86 61.75 59.60
N HIS A 4 8.39 62.12 58.43
CA HIS A 4 7.88 61.62 57.16
C HIS A 4 8.33 60.17 56.89
N LYS A 5 7.44 59.19 57.15
CA LYS A 5 7.61 57.80 56.69
C LYS A 5 7.53 57.71 55.17
N ARG A 6 8.67 57.55 54.50
CA ARG A 6 8.76 57.28 53.05
C ARG A 6 8.20 55.88 52.74
N LYS A 7 7.10 55.81 51.98
CA LYS A 7 6.58 54.55 51.43
C LYS A 7 7.58 53.97 50.41
N LYS A 8 8.15 52.80 50.71
CA LYS A 8 9.02 52.06 49.79
C LYS A 8 8.20 51.66 48.55
N LYS A 9 8.60 52.15 47.37
CA LYS A 9 8.04 51.71 46.08
C LYS A 9 8.52 50.28 45.83
N VAL A 10 7.58 49.34 45.81
CA VAL A 10 7.85 47.95 45.41
C VAL A 10 8.19 47.95 43.93
N VAL A 11 9.43 47.61 43.59
CA VAL A 11 9.88 47.52 42.20
C VAL A 11 9.28 46.25 41.61
N ARG A 12 8.29 46.40 40.73
CA ARG A 12 7.70 45.28 39.99
C ARG A 12 8.75 44.68 39.05
N ASN A 13 9.01 43.39 39.20
CA ASN A 13 9.99 42.68 38.38
C ASN A 13 9.34 42.28 37.05
N LYS A 14 9.63 43.06 36.00
CA LYS A 14 9.05 42.91 34.65
C LYS A 14 9.25 41.52 34.05
N PHE A 15 10.32 40.82 34.43
CA PHE A 15 10.61 39.48 33.93
C PHE A 15 9.61 38.44 34.44
N ARG A 16 9.26 38.50 35.73
CA ARG A 16 8.28 37.59 36.34
C ARG A 16 6.88 37.80 35.77
N ASP A 17 6.53 39.06 35.49
CA ASP A 17 5.26 39.43 34.87
C ASP A 17 5.21 38.92 33.42
N GLY A 18 6.28 39.07 32.65
CA GLY A 18 6.35 38.58 31.26
C GLY A 18 6.19 37.06 31.14
N ILE A 19 6.81 36.29 32.04
CA ILE A 19 6.62 34.82 32.08
C ILE A 19 5.18 34.48 32.45
N GLY A 20 4.61 35.14 33.46
CA GLY A 20 3.22 34.93 33.87
C GLY A 20 2.22 35.22 32.75
N ASP A 21 2.46 36.27 31.97
CA ASP A 21 1.62 36.65 30.84
C ASP A 21 1.76 35.67 29.66
N TYR A 22 2.96 35.14 29.40
CA TYR A 22 3.18 34.10 28.39
C TYR A 22 2.38 32.83 28.70
N TYR A 23 2.46 32.32 29.94
CA TYR A 23 1.70 31.14 30.35
C TYR A 23 0.19 31.36 30.32
N LYS A 24 -0.28 32.54 30.74
CA LYS A 24 -1.72 32.87 30.66
C LYS A 24 -2.21 32.95 29.22
N THR A 25 -1.40 33.51 28.32
CA THR A 25 -1.73 33.64 26.90
C THR A 25 -1.81 32.27 26.25
N ASN A 26 -0.79 31.41 26.44
CA ASN A 26 -0.80 30.07 25.89
C ASN A 26 -1.92 29.19 26.47
N ARG A 27 -2.26 29.36 27.74
CA ARG A 27 -3.40 28.67 28.36
C ARG A 27 -4.73 29.12 27.74
N LYS A 28 -4.91 30.42 27.48
CA LYS A 28 -6.10 30.94 26.81
C LYS A 28 -6.20 30.42 25.37
N ILE A 29 -5.11 30.42 24.61
CA ILE A 29 -5.07 29.86 23.26
C ILE A 29 -5.42 28.37 23.29
N SER A 30 -4.90 27.61 24.26
CA SER A 30 -5.24 26.19 24.42
C SER A 30 -6.70 25.97 24.79
N GLN A 31 -7.31 26.86 25.59
CA GLN A 31 -8.73 26.79 25.95
C GLN A 31 -9.63 27.20 24.77
N GLU A 32 -9.30 28.29 24.06
CA GLU A 32 -10.01 28.75 22.86
C GLU A 32 -9.94 27.71 21.73
N SER A 33 -8.76 27.10 21.51
CA SER A 33 -8.61 26.02 20.53
C SER A 33 -9.34 24.73 20.93
N SER A 34 -9.45 24.43 22.24
CA SER A 34 -10.25 23.30 22.75
C SER A 34 -11.75 23.54 22.58
N GLU A 35 -12.22 24.77 22.85
CA GLU A 35 -13.60 25.19 22.62
C GLU A 35 -13.97 25.26 21.12
N GLU A 36 -13.01 25.61 20.25
CA GLU A 36 -13.16 25.49 18.79
C GLU A 36 -13.18 24.03 18.31
N THR A 37 -12.37 23.14 18.91
CA THR A 37 -12.37 21.72 18.52
C THR A 37 -13.64 20.98 18.97
N GLU A 38 -14.31 21.42 20.03
CA GLU A 38 -15.63 20.89 20.43
C GLU A 38 -16.76 21.37 19.51
N LYS A 39 -16.58 22.46 18.76
CA LYS A 39 -17.52 22.91 17.72
C LYS A 39 -17.15 22.39 16.33
N LYS A 40 -16.85 21.09 16.20
CA LYS A 40 -16.89 20.44 14.88
C LYS A 40 -18.34 20.43 14.41
N ALA A 41 -18.68 21.35 13.49
CA ALA A 41 -19.97 21.35 12.82
C ALA A 41 -20.24 19.93 12.29
N PRO A 42 -21.48 19.41 12.44
CA PRO A 42 -21.81 18.10 11.89
C PRO A 42 -21.51 18.12 10.39
N MET A 43 -20.70 17.16 9.96
CA MET A 43 -20.28 17.02 8.56
C MET A 43 -21.49 17.19 7.63
N SER A 44 -21.36 18.08 6.66
CA SER A 44 -22.48 18.47 5.81
C SER A 44 -22.99 17.26 5.03
N SER A 45 -24.27 17.23 4.70
CA SER A 45 -24.84 16.12 3.92
C SER A 45 -24.10 15.90 2.60
N ARG A 46 -23.57 16.97 1.99
CA ARG A 46 -22.77 16.91 0.75
C ARG A 46 -21.42 16.21 0.96
N GLU A 47 -20.70 16.54 2.03
CA GLU A 47 -19.43 15.89 2.38
C GLU A 47 -19.63 14.41 2.68
N LYS A 48 -20.68 14.06 3.42
CA LYS A 48 -21.04 12.66 3.68
C LYS A 48 -21.31 11.90 2.38
N THR A 49 -22.09 12.48 1.46
CA THR A 49 -22.35 11.87 0.15
C THR A 49 -21.08 11.70 -0.67
N MET A 50 -20.19 12.69 -0.68
CA MET A 50 -18.90 12.59 -1.38
C MET A 50 -18.02 11.47 -0.83
N ILE A 51 -17.92 11.35 0.49
CA ILE A 51 -17.16 10.26 1.13
C ILE A 51 -17.76 8.90 0.78
N ILE A 52 -19.10 8.77 0.85
CA ILE A 52 -19.78 7.52 0.46
C ILE A 52 -19.49 7.19 -1.00
N MET A 53 -19.57 8.16 -1.91
CA MET A 53 -19.26 7.95 -3.34
C MET A 53 -17.81 7.52 -3.56
N ILE A 54 -16.85 8.11 -2.85
CA ILE A 54 -15.44 7.69 -2.91
C ILE A 54 -15.29 6.24 -2.47
N ILE A 55 -15.93 5.85 -1.36
CA ILE A 55 -15.89 4.46 -0.87
C ILE A 55 -16.50 3.50 -1.89
N VAL A 56 -17.66 3.85 -2.47
CA VAL A 56 -18.32 3.04 -3.51
C VAL A 56 -17.43 2.90 -4.75
N LEU A 57 -16.81 3.99 -5.21
CA LEU A 57 -15.88 3.97 -6.34
C LEU A 57 -14.64 3.11 -6.04
N LEU A 58 -14.08 3.20 -4.84
CA LEU A 58 -12.96 2.35 -4.43
C LEU A 58 -13.34 0.87 -4.45
N ILE A 59 -14.51 0.52 -3.91
CA ILE A 59 -15.03 -0.85 -3.95
C ILE A 59 -15.20 -1.32 -5.40
N ALA A 60 -15.78 -0.50 -6.27
CA ALA A 60 -15.97 -0.83 -7.68
C ALA A 60 -14.64 -1.05 -8.41
N LEU A 61 -13.62 -0.23 -8.14
CA LEU A 61 -12.28 -0.41 -8.70
C LEU A 61 -11.60 -1.69 -8.21
N VAL A 62 -11.72 -2.00 -6.93
CA VAL A 62 -11.18 -3.25 -6.35
C VAL A 62 -11.84 -4.46 -7.00
N ILE A 63 -13.17 -4.49 -7.10
CA ILE A 63 -13.91 -5.59 -7.73
C ILE A 63 -13.49 -5.74 -9.21
N LYS A 64 -13.42 -4.63 -9.95
CA LYS A 64 -13.03 -4.67 -11.36
C LYS A 64 -11.61 -5.22 -11.54
N SER A 65 -10.66 -4.79 -10.71
CA SER A 65 -9.28 -5.26 -10.79
C SER A 65 -9.17 -6.74 -10.45
N THR A 66 -9.81 -7.22 -9.37
CA THR A 66 -9.74 -8.63 -9.00
C THR A 66 -10.48 -9.54 -9.98
N MET A 67 -11.57 -9.07 -10.59
CA MET A 67 -12.34 -9.86 -11.54
C MET A 67 -11.67 -10.02 -12.91
N LEU A 68 -11.01 -8.97 -13.41
CA LEU A 68 -10.50 -8.92 -14.79
C LEU A 68 -9.02 -9.26 -14.95
N ASP A 69 -8.20 -9.10 -13.91
CA ASP A 69 -6.75 -9.22 -14.05
C ASP A 69 -6.20 -10.64 -13.82
N GLU A 70 -7.00 -11.57 -13.27
CA GLU A 70 -6.57 -12.96 -13.07
C GLU A 70 -7.00 -13.86 -14.23
N VAL A 71 -6.06 -14.65 -14.76
CA VAL A 71 -6.38 -15.66 -15.79
C VAL A 71 -7.22 -16.77 -15.15
N LYS A 72 -8.49 -16.85 -15.55
CA LYS A 72 -9.44 -17.86 -15.09
C LYS A 72 -9.61 -18.95 -16.15
N ASN A 73 -9.90 -20.17 -15.72
CA ASN A 73 -10.09 -21.36 -16.56
C ASN A 73 -8.82 -21.84 -17.28
N LEU A 74 -7.76 -22.08 -16.51
CA LEU A 74 -6.50 -22.63 -17.00
C LEU A 74 -6.60 -24.16 -17.16
N SER A 75 -5.98 -24.70 -18.20
CA SER A 75 -5.73 -26.14 -18.27
C SER A 75 -4.74 -26.57 -17.17
N ILE A 76 -4.62 -27.89 -16.92
CA ILE A 76 -3.66 -28.42 -15.94
C ILE A 76 -2.23 -27.96 -16.27
N ASP A 77 -1.85 -28.01 -17.56
CA ASP A 77 -0.52 -27.57 -18.00
C ASP A 77 -0.31 -26.07 -17.85
N GLU A 78 -1.32 -25.27 -18.16
CA GLU A 78 -1.27 -23.82 -17.96
C GLU A 78 -1.24 -23.45 -16.47
N GLN A 79 -1.87 -24.25 -15.60
CA GLN A 79 -1.83 -24.08 -14.15
C GLN A 79 -0.45 -24.42 -13.56
N ASN A 80 0.18 -25.49 -14.05
CA ASN A 80 1.56 -25.83 -13.70
C ASN A 80 2.51 -24.72 -14.16
N PHE A 81 2.33 -24.21 -15.38
CA PHE A 81 3.13 -23.10 -15.89
C PHE A 81 2.90 -21.81 -15.10
N LYS A 82 1.66 -21.48 -14.72
CA LYS A 82 1.35 -20.36 -13.84
C LYS A 82 2.10 -20.48 -12.51
N THR A 83 2.09 -21.66 -11.90
CA THR A 83 2.78 -21.93 -10.63
C THR A 83 4.30 -21.72 -10.76
N PHE A 84 4.90 -22.23 -11.83
CA PHE A 84 6.30 -21.98 -12.17
C PHE A 84 6.61 -20.48 -12.29
N VAL A 85 5.76 -19.72 -12.99
CA VAL A 85 5.94 -18.28 -13.19
C VAL A 85 5.78 -17.51 -11.88
N ASP A 86 4.76 -17.82 -11.08
CA ASP A 86 4.52 -17.20 -9.78
C ASP A 86 5.72 -17.43 -8.84
N TYR A 87 6.27 -18.65 -8.82
CA TYR A 87 7.49 -18.97 -8.07
C TYR A 87 8.70 -18.18 -8.58
N SER A 88 8.99 -18.25 -9.88
CA SER A 88 10.16 -17.62 -10.50
C SER A 88 10.17 -16.10 -10.29
N VAL A 89 9.00 -15.46 -10.37
CA VAL A 89 8.87 -14.02 -10.14
C VAL A 89 9.05 -13.68 -8.66
N THR A 90 8.52 -14.50 -7.76
CA THR A 90 8.69 -14.28 -6.31
C THR A 90 10.16 -14.42 -5.90
N GLU A 91 10.84 -15.45 -6.41
CA GLU A 91 12.27 -15.67 -6.15
C GLU A 91 13.14 -14.53 -6.71
N GLN A 92 12.83 -14.06 -7.93
CA GLN A 92 13.58 -12.97 -8.57
C GLN A 92 13.34 -11.60 -7.91
N TYR A 93 12.16 -11.38 -7.31
CA TYR A 93 11.73 -10.10 -6.74
C TYR A 93 11.39 -10.23 -5.24
N ASP A 94 12.37 -10.61 -4.42
CA ASP A 94 12.22 -10.73 -2.95
C ASP A 94 12.64 -9.45 -2.18
N GLY A 95 12.20 -8.29 -2.67
CA GLY A 95 12.49 -6.98 -2.09
C GLY A 95 11.65 -6.65 -0.85
N PHE A 96 12.02 -5.58 -0.13
CA PHE A 96 11.27 -5.12 1.04
C PHE A 96 9.80 -4.79 0.71
N LEU A 97 9.54 -4.19 -0.47
CA LEU A 97 8.20 -3.80 -0.88
C LEU A 97 7.31 -5.02 -1.14
N GLU A 98 7.87 -6.07 -1.73
CA GLU A 98 7.21 -7.35 -1.96
C GLU A 98 6.94 -8.08 -0.64
N ARG A 99 7.92 -8.15 0.26
CA ARG A 99 7.76 -8.74 1.60
C ARG A 99 6.72 -8.02 2.46
N SER A 100 6.62 -6.69 2.33
CA SER A 100 5.60 -5.89 3.02
C SER A 100 4.20 -6.04 2.42
N GLY A 101 4.05 -6.74 1.29
CA GLY A 101 2.78 -6.87 0.56
C GLY A 101 2.32 -5.58 -0.13
N ILE A 102 3.22 -4.59 -0.28
CA ILE A 102 2.94 -3.33 -0.98
C ILE A 102 3.03 -3.54 -2.49
N LEU A 103 4.00 -4.35 -2.94
CA LEU A 103 4.19 -4.73 -4.33
C LEU A 103 3.84 -6.21 -4.52
N MET A 104 2.99 -6.52 -5.49
CA MET A 104 2.59 -7.89 -5.81
C MET A 104 2.67 -8.14 -7.30
N TYR A 105 3.00 -9.35 -7.71
CA TYR A 105 3.00 -9.74 -9.11
C TYR A 105 1.87 -10.71 -9.39
N ARG A 106 1.18 -10.55 -10.52
CA ARG A 106 0.13 -11.47 -10.96
C ARG A 106 0.27 -11.78 -12.44
N VAL A 107 0.15 -13.05 -12.79
CA VAL A 107 0.03 -13.51 -14.17
C VAL A 107 -1.36 -13.12 -14.69
N TYR A 108 -1.40 -12.35 -15.78
CA TYR A 108 -2.66 -11.86 -16.37
C TYR A 108 -2.93 -12.38 -17.78
N ASP A 109 -1.95 -13.01 -18.43
CA ASP A 109 -2.10 -13.61 -19.76
C ASP A 109 -1.10 -14.77 -19.90
N ILE A 110 -1.54 -15.92 -20.38
CA ILE A 110 -0.70 -17.06 -20.71
C ILE A 110 -1.01 -17.42 -22.17
N LYS A 111 0.05 -17.51 -22.98
CA LYS A 111 -0.07 -17.84 -24.41
C LYS A 111 0.96 -18.87 -24.80
N ILE A 112 0.64 -19.67 -25.80
CA ILE A 112 1.61 -20.56 -26.43
C ILE A 112 2.62 -19.70 -27.19
N ALA A 113 3.89 -19.84 -26.83
CA ALA A 113 5.02 -19.20 -27.49
C ALA A 113 5.46 -20.00 -28.72
N ASP A 114 5.53 -21.33 -28.59
CA ASP A 114 5.92 -22.26 -29.64
C ASP A 114 5.24 -23.62 -29.41
N LYS A 115 4.74 -24.23 -30.48
CA LYS A 115 4.07 -25.55 -30.44
C LYS A 115 5.02 -26.71 -30.70
N ASP A 116 6.16 -26.45 -31.33
CA ASP A 116 7.09 -27.47 -31.78
C ASP A 116 8.26 -27.64 -30.80
N GLN A 117 8.34 -26.77 -29.77
CA GLN A 117 9.33 -26.81 -28.71
C GLN A 117 8.69 -27.28 -27.40
N LYS A 118 9.33 -28.28 -26.78
CA LYS A 118 8.98 -28.69 -25.43
C LYS A 118 9.50 -27.69 -24.41
N GLY A 119 8.62 -27.28 -23.51
CA GLY A 119 8.95 -26.40 -22.40
C GLY A 119 9.44 -27.19 -21.21
N LEU A 120 10.62 -26.87 -20.70
CA LEU A 120 11.12 -27.44 -19.44
C LEU A 120 10.82 -26.47 -18.29
N LEU A 121 10.07 -26.94 -17.30
CA LEU A 121 9.78 -26.22 -16.07
C LEU A 121 10.58 -26.82 -14.92
N ARG A 122 11.38 -26.00 -14.25
CA ARG A 122 12.13 -26.35 -13.05
C ARG A 122 11.82 -25.34 -11.96
N TYR A 123 11.15 -25.80 -10.90
CA TYR A 123 10.87 -24.95 -9.73
C TYR A 123 10.72 -25.80 -8.48
N GLU A 124 10.86 -25.18 -7.33
CA GLU A 124 10.50 -25.81 -6.06
C GLU A 124 9.00 -25.58 -5.81
N ASP A 125 8.23 -26.65 -5.59
CA ASP A 125 6.82 -26.49 -5.31
C ASP A 125 6.63 -25.76 -3.97
N PRO A 126 5.99 -24.58 -3.95
CA PRO A 126 5.84 -23.77 -2.75
C PRO A 126 5.04 -24.47 -1.63
N ASN A 127 4.25 -25.50 -1.95
CA ASN A 127 3.47 -26.23 -0.96
C ASN A 127 4.25 -27.38 -0.33
N THR A 128 5.12 -28.04 -1.10
CA THR A 128 5.80 -29.28 -0.67
C THR A 128 7.29 -29.09 -0.42
N GLY A 129 7.90 -27.97 -0.88
CA GLY A 129 9.33 -27.71 -0.77
C GLY A 129 10.19 -28.71 -1.56
N ARG A 130 9.60 -29.37 -2.56
CA ARG A 130 10.29 -30.38 -3.37
C ARG A 130 10.61 -29.81 -4.75
N PRO A 131 11.78 -30.14 -5.32
CA PRO A 131 12.07 -29.79 -6.70
C PRO A 131 11.09 -30.54 -7.62
N VAL A 132 10.45 -29.78 -8.51
CA VAL A 132 9.54 -30.27 -9.54
C VAL A 132 10.19 -29.99 -10.89
N GLU A 133 10.35 -31.05 -11.68
CA GLU A 133 10.70 -30.96 -13.09
C GLU A 133 9.52 -31.46 -13.92
N LEU A 134 8.98 -30.59 -14.78
CA LEU A 134 7.87 -30.92 -15.68
C LEU A 134 8.28 -30.57 -17.11
N ILE A 135 8.13 -31.55 -18.00
CA ILE A 135 8.27 -31.35 -19.44
C ILE A 135 6.88 -31.15 -20.02
N GLN A 136 6.66 -30.02 -20.67
CA GLN A 136 5.42 -29.69 -21.36
C GLN A 136 5.61 -29.87 -22.85
N ASP A 137 4.59 -30.41 -23.51
CA ASP A 137 4.63 -30.65 -24.97
C ASP A 137 4.74 -29.36 -25.78
N VAL A 138 4.29 -28.23 -25.22
CA VAL A 138 4.37 -26.91 -25.85
C VAL A 138 5.07 -25.92 -24.93
N ARG A 139 5.63 -24.87 -25.53
CA ARG A 139 6.31 -23.80 -24.81
C ARG A 139 5.34 -22.65 -24.57
N TYR A 140 5.11 -22.30 -23.30
CA TYR A 140 4.27 -21.16 -22.94
C TYR A 140 5.08 -19.89 -22.65
N ARG A 141 4.42 -18.74 -22.85
CA ARG A 141 4.85 -17.40 -22.44
C ARG A 141 3.76 -16.79 -21.56
N ALA A 142 4.14 -16.41 -20.35
CA ALA A 142 3.28 -15.67 -19.43
C ALA A 142 3.61 -14.18 -19.49
N LYS A 143 2.57 -13.36 -19.37
CA LYS A 143 2.71 -11.93 -19.05
C LYS A 143 2.31 -11.72 -17.61
N VAL A 144 3.19 -11.04 -16.89
CA VAL A 144 3.06 -10.76 -15.46
C VAL A 144 2.94 -9.25 -15.30
N ARG A 145 2.05 -8.81 -14.42
CA ARG A 145 1.89 -7.41 -14.07
C ARG A 145 2.19 -7.21 -12.58
N GLY A 146 3.04 -6.24 -12.28
CA GLY A 146 3.32 -5.78 -10.93
C GLY A 146 2.31 -4.72 -10.51
N TYR A 147 1.73 -4.88 -9.32
CA TYR A 147 0.73 -4.00 -8.72
C TYR A 147 1.28 -3.37 -7.45
N LEU A 148 1.19 -2.05 -7.37
CA LEU A 148 1.39 -1.29 -6.15
C LEU A 148 0.06 -1.16 -5.41
N LEU A 149 0.07 -1.44 -4.10
CA LEU A 149 -1.11 -1.39 -3.23
C LEU A 149 -2.29 -2.17 -3.82
N TRP A 150 -2.02 -3.31 -4.47
CA TRP A 150 -3.02 -4.25 -4.99
C TRP A 150 -3.87 -3.74 -6.17
N ILE A 151 -3.81 -2.45 -6.51
CA ILE A 151 -4.75 -1.79 -7.42
C ILE A 151 -4.02 -1.16 -8.61
N LEU A 152 -2.85 -0.56 -8.38
CA LEU A 152 -2.19 0.27 -9.39
C LEU A 152 -1.15 -0.55 -10.16
N PRO A 153 -1.36 -0.85 -11.45
CA PRO A 153 -0.35 -1.52 -12.24
C PRO A 153 0.85 -0.60 -12.46
N ILE A 154 2.04 -1.04 -12.07
CA ILE A 154 3.27 -0.23 -12.19
C ILE A 154 4.29 -0.83 -13.17
N LYS A 155 4.22 -2.13 -13.44
CA LYS A 155 5.23 -2.83 -14.24
C LYS A 155 4.62 -3.98 -15.02
N HIS A 156 5.17 -4.22 -16.20
CA HIS A 156 4.86 -5.39 -17.01
C HIS A 156 6.13 -6.20 -17.24
N LEU A 157 6.01 -7.52 -17.13
CA LEU A 157 7.07 -8.50 -17.28
C LEU A 157 6.57 -9.62 -18.19
N SER A 158 7.50 -10.33 -18.84
CA SER A 158 7.17 -11.51 -19.63
C SER A 158 8.15 -12.62 -19.28
N VAL A 159 7.61 -13.79 -18.95
CA VAL A 159 8.37 -14.98 -18.55
C VAL A 159 8.08 -16.08 -19.56
N THR A 160 9.13 -16.75 -20.03
CA THR A 160 9.02 -17.85 -20.97
C THR A 160 9.81 -19.03 -20.41
N ALA A 161 9.28 -20.25 -20.53
CA ALA A 161 9.99 -21.45 -20.12
C ALA A 161 11.29 -21.66 -20.93
N GLU A 162 12.25 -22.35 -20.31
CA GLU A 162 13.45 -22.83 -20.99
C GLU A 162 13.09 -23.90 -22.02
N ILE A 163 13.95 -24.04 -23.04
CA ILE A 163 13.80 -25.03 -24.10
C ILE A 163 14.51 -26.31 -23.66
N GLU A 164 13.82 -27.45 -23.71
CA GLU A 164 14.48 -28.75 -23.60
C GLU A 164 15.42 -28.95 -24.81
N LYS A 165 16.72 -29.05 -24.55
CA LYS A 165 17.76 -29.23 -25.59
C LYS A 165 17.96 -30.68 -25.98
#